data_AF-A0A9J6AGJ3-F1
#
_entry.id   AF-A0A9J6AGJ3-F1
#
_cell.length_a   1.000
_cell.length_b   1.000
_cell.length_c   1.000
_cell.angle_alpha   90.00
_cell.angle_beta   90.00
_cell.angle_gamma   90.00
#
_symmetry.space_group_name_H-M   'P 1'
#
loop_
_entity.id
_entity.type
_entity.pdbx_description
1 polymer ?
#
loop_
_entity_poly.entity_id
_entity_poly.type
_entity_poly.pdbx_seq_one_letter_code
_entity_poly.pdbx_strand_id
1 'polypeptide(L)'
;MLHRFELRSLAQDVGTIVTSDLFNEMLKNQNDDRCPALGFYTYDAFIGAANSFPGFGTTGDDTAREKEIAAFFGQTSHETTGGSLSADGPFAGGYCFLREGNQVGSGFYGRGPIQLTGQSNYDLAGQAIGQDLVNNPDLVATDSTVSFKTAIWFWMTAQGHHATTLSQGNGRHQQIDNQATNPQVEDRIGFYRRYCTILNVAPGDNLDCYTQRNFAEA
;
A
#
# COMPACT_ATOMS: atom_id res chain seq x y z
N MET A 1 23.67 26.50 -29.47
CA MET A 1 23.70 26.13 -28.04
C MET A 1 22.44 26.69 -27.40
N LEU A 2 21.33 25.94 -27.47
CA LEU A 2 20.05 26.36 -26.89
C LEU A 2 19.86 25.59 -25.59
N HIS A 3 19.92 26.32 -24.47
CA HIS A 3 19.54 25.81 -23.16
C HIS A 3 18.05 25.44 -23.21
N ARG A 4 17.78 24.13 -23.26
CA ARG A 4 16.46 23.59 -23.01
C ARG A 4 16.20 23.78 -21.52
N PHE A 5 15.46 24.83 -21.18
CA PHE A 5 14.78 24.93 -19.89
C PHE A 5 13.98 23.63 -19.73
N GLU A 6 14.44 22.73 -18.87
CA GLU A 6 13.54 21.74 -18.28
C GLU A 6 12.53 22.54 -17.47
N LEU A 7 11.35 22.76 -18.06
CA LEU A 7 10.13 22.86 -17.29
C LEU A 7 10.02 21.52 -16.54
N ARG A 8 10.63 21.45 -15.35
CA ARG A 8 10.15 20.55 -14.31
C ARG A 8 8.68 20.88 -14.17
N SER A 9 7.84 19.98 -14.64
CA SER A 9 6.42 19.99 -14.32
C SER A 9 6.30 20.29 -12.83
N LEU A 10 5.47 21.26 -12.46
CA LEU A 10 4.95 21.40 -11.10
C LEU A 10 3.99 20.23 -10.81
N ALA A 11 4.44 19.00 -11.09
CA ALA A 11 3.72 17.80 -10.74
C ALA A 11 3.68 17.79 -9.23
N GLN A 12 2.46 17.81 -8.68
CA GLN A 12 2.22 17.44 -7.30
C GLN A 12 3.00 16.15 -7.03
N ASP A 13 3.99 16.24 -6.15
CA ASP A 13 4.86 15.13 -5.79
C ASP A 13 4.28 14.52 -4.51
N VAL A 14 4.12 13.20 -4.48
CA VAL A 14 3.66 12.47 -3.28
C VAL A 14 4.55 12.80 -2.08
N GLY A 15 5.83 13.14 -2.30
CA GLY A 15 6.77 13.61 -1.28
C GLY A 15 6.39 14.93 -0.59
N THR A 16 5.45 15.71 -1.15
CA THR A 16 4.88 16.89 -0.48
C THR A 16 3.84 16.56 0.57
N ILE A 17 3.22 15.37 0.48
CA ILE A 17 2.21 14.87 1.43
C ILE A 17 2.91 14.01 2.48
N VAL A 18 3.74 13.09 2.04
CA VAL A 18 4.51 12.21 2.93
C VAL A 18 5.97 12.54 2.79
N THR A 19 6.49 13.29 3.76
CA THR A 19 7.93 13.50 3.91
C THR A 19 8.60 12.24 4.44
N SER A 20 9.93 12.16 4.39
CA SER A 20 10.66 11.03 5.00
C SER A 20 10.37 10.89 6.49
N ASP A 21 10.16 12.00 7.22
CA ASP A 21 9.83 11.95 8.65
C ASP A 21 8.43 11.37 8.89
N LEU A 22 7.45 11.78 8.10
CA LEU A 22 6.09 11.22 8.17
C LEU A 22 6.09 9.74 7.77
N PHE A 23 6.83 9.35 6.73
CA PHE A 23 6.99 7.95 6.35
C PHE A 23 7.56 7.11 7.49
N ASN A 24 8.64 7.60 8.14
CA ASN A 24 9.27 6.91 9.26
C ASN A 24 8.36 6.87 10.49
N GLU A 25 7.54 7.90 10.74
CA GLU A 25 6.57 7.87 11.83
C GLU A 25 5.39 6.94 11.52
N MET A 26 4.91 6.90 10.27
CA MET A 26 3.90 5.93 9.84
C MET A 26 4.42 4.51 10.02
N LEU A 27 5.61 4.19 9.52
CA LEU A 27 6.19 2.84 9.55
C LEU A 27 7.20 2.65 10.68
N LYS A 28 6.89 3.19 11.86
CA LYS A 28 7.81 3.38 12.98
C LYS A 28 8.61 2.13 13.41
N ASN A 29 8.00 0.96 13.37
CA ASN A 29 8.65 -0.28 13.82
C ASN A 29 9.00 -1.25 12.67
N GLN A 30 8.94 -0.82 11.40
CA GLN A 30 9.30 -1.69 10.28
C GLN A 30 10.77 -2.16 10.30
N ASN A 31 11.63 -1.39 10.98
CA ASN A 31 13.06 -1.66 11.14
C ASN A 31 13.42 -2.21 12.54
N ASP A 32 12.46 -2.82 13.23
CA ASP A 32 12.74 -3.64 14.40
C ASP A 32 13.54 -4.90 13.98
N ASP A 33 14.45 -5.37 14.82
CA ASP A 33 15.33 -6.51 14.50
C ASP A 33 14.57 -7.85 14.38
N ARG A 34 13.35 -7.91 14.94
CA ARG A 34 12.44 -9.06 14.80
C ARG A 34 11.67 -9.04 13.48
N CYS A 35 11.68 -7.94 12.74
CA CYS A 35 10.98 -7.83 11.46
C CYS A 35 11.81 -8.40 10.31
N PRO A 36 11.32 -9.42 9.58
CA PRO A 36 12.04 -9.96 8.43
C PRO A 36 12.29 -8.94 7.30
N ALA A 37 11.54 -7.84 7.27
CA ALA A 37 11.70 -6.76 6.30
C ALA A 37 12.64 -5.63 6.76
N LEU A 38 13.41 -5.83 7.83
CA LEU A 38 14.40 -4.86 8.33
C LEU A 38 15.24 -4.25 7.19
N GLY A 39 15.16 -2.94 7.03
CA GLY A 39 15.92 -2.16 6.04
C GLY A 39 15.43 -2.29 4.59
N PHE A 40 14.37 -3.06 4.33
CA PHE A 40 13.87 -3.31 2.98
C PHE A 40 13.02 -2.16 2.45
N TYR A 41 12.01 -1.71 3.22
CA TYR A 41 11.08 -0.68 2.78
C TYR A 41 11.62 0.72 3.09
N THR A 42 12.08 1.42 2.06
CA THR A 42 12.70 2.75 2.20
C THR A 42 11.81 3.85 1.62
N TYR A 43 11.96 5.07 2.15
CA TYR A 43 11.27 6.24 1.65
C TYR A 43 11.57 6.50 0.16
N ASP A 44 12.84 6.43 -0.22
CA ASP A 44 13.26 6.67 -1.62
C ASP A 44 12.66 5.62 -2.58
N ALA A 45 12.55 4.36 -2.15
CA ALA A 45 11.89 3.32 -2.95
C ALA A 45 10.39 3.59 -3.11
N PHE A 46 9.73 4.03 -2.04
CA PHE A 46 8.32 4.45 -2.09
C PHE A 46 8.11 5.61 -3.06
N ILE A 47 8.89 6.70 -2.94
CA ILE A 47 8.78 7.87 -3.82
C ILE A 47 9.12 7.51 -5.27
N GLY A 48 10.18 6.73 -5.49
CA GLY A 48 10.55 6.24 -6.82
C GLY A 48 9.45 5.39 -7.48
N ALA A 49 8.77 4.57 -6.70
CA ALA A 49 7.61 3.81 -7.16
C ALA A 49 6.39 4.72 -7.43
N ALA A 50 6.01 5.57 -6.48
CA ALA A 50 4.86 6.48 -6.58
C ALA A 50 4.94 7.38 -7.82
N ASN A 51 6.13 7.92 -8.11
CA ASN A 51 6.37 8.76 -9.29
C ASN A 51 6.23 8.03 -10.63
N SER A 52 6.13 6.69 -10.62
CA SER A 52 5.84 5.90 -11.82
C SER A 52 4.33 5.74 -12.11
N PHE A 53 3.44 6.20 -11.21
CA PHE A 53 1.98 6.06 -11.34
C PHE A 53 1.28 7.41 -11.23
N PRO A 54 1.15 8.16 -12.34
CA PRO A 54 0.39 9.40 -12.36
C PRO A 54 -1.03 9.21 -11.80
N GLY A 55 -1.46 10.10 -10.91
CA GLY A 55 -2.77 10.06 -10.26
C GLY A 55 -2.73 9.49 -8.84
N PHE A 56 -1.78 8.61 -8.51
CA PHE A 56 -1.61 8.11 -7.15
C PHE A 56 -1.12 9.24 -6.23
N GLY A 57 -1.87 9.53 -5.15
CA GLY A 57 -1.54 10.58 -4.18
C GLY A 57 -1.51 11.99 -4.79
N THR A 58 -2.06 12.17 -5.99
CA THR A 58 -1.96 13.40 -6.80
C THR A 58 -3.30 13.81 -7.42
N THR A 59 -4.37 13.06 -7.16
CA THR A 59 -5.72 13.34 -7.67
C THR A 59 -6.61 13.96 -6.60
N GLY A 60 -7.32 15.03 -6.93
CA GLY A 60 -8.24 15.71 -6.02
C GLY A 60 -7.59 16.79 -5.16
N ASP A 61 -8.32 17.25 -4.15
CA ASP A 61 -7.83 18.22 -3.17
C ASP A 61 -6.87 17.58 -2.15
N ASP A 62 -6.24 18.42 -1.33
CA ASP A 62 -5.19 17.98 -0.38
C ASP A 62 -5.71 16.88 0.57
N THR A 63 -6.94 17.05 1.08
CA THR A 63 -7.60 16.05 1.94
C THR A 63 -7.82 14.73 1.24
N ALA A 64 -8.28 14.72 -0.02
CA ALA A 64 -8.46 13.49 -0.78
C ALA A 64 -7.13 12.75 -0.99
N ARG A 65 -6.05 13.49 -1.29
CA ARG A 65 -4.72 12.90 -1.50
C ARG A 65 -4.12 12.36 -0.20
N GLU A 66 -4.23 13.09 0.91
CA GLU A 66 -3.80 12.62 2.24
C GLU A 66 -4.54 11.34 2.64
N LYS A 67 -5.86 11.29 2.41
CA LYS A 67 -6.67 10.10 2.68
C LYS A 67 -6.30 8.92 1.79
N GLU A 68 -6.03 9.14 0.50
CA GLU A 68 -5.56 8.08 -0.39
C GLU A 68 -4.26 7.47 0.13
N ILE A 69 -3.30 8.29 0.55
CA ILE A 69 -2.03 7.81 1.08
C ILE A 69 -2.22 7.09 2.43
N ALA A 70 -3.04 7.64 3.34
CA ALA A 70 -3.39 6.96 4.58
C ALA A 70 -4.05 5.60 4.32
N ALA A 71 -4.95 5.51 3.34
CA ALA A 71 -5.67 4.28 2.99
C ALA A 71 -4.72 3.25 2.35
N PHE A 72 -3.88 3.67 1.41
CA PHE A 72 -2.87 2.80 0.79
C PHE A 72 -1.98 2.18 1.85
N PHE A 73 -1.31 3.00 2.67
CA PHE A 73 -0.44 2.50 3.74
C PHE A 73 -1.23 1.70 4.77
N GLY A 74 -2.47 2.08 5.07
CA GLY A 74 -3.33 1.37 6.01
C GLY A 74 -3.57 -0.08 5.59
N GLN A 75 -3.95 -0.27 4.33
CA GLN A 75 -4.20 -1.58 3.75
C GLN A 75 -2.93 -2.42 3.69
N THR A 76 -1.86 -1.88 3.13
CA THR A 76 -0.60 -2.62 2.97
C THR A 76 0.09 -2.92 4.30
N SER A 77 -0.10 -2.07 5.32
CA SER A 77 0.39 -2.33 6.67
C SER A 77 -0.30 -3.53 7.29
N HIS A 78 -1.61 -3.69 7.10
CA HIS A 78 -2.33 -4.88 7.52
C HIS A 78 -1.78 -6.14 6.83
N GLU A 79 -1.58 -6.11 5.50
CA GLU A 79 -1.05 -7.27 4.75
C GLU A 79 0.35 -7.71 5.22
N THR A 80 1.10 -6.81 5.87
CA THR A 80 2.49 -7.02 6.26
C THR A 80 2.73 -6.86 7.76
N THR A 81 1.65 -6.87 8.56
CA THR A 81 1.71 -6.50 9.97
C THR A 81 2.46 -7.51 10.79
N GLY A 82 3.36 -7.00 11.63
CA GLY A 82 3.93 -7.71 12.78
C GLY A 82 3.39 -7.16 14.09
N GLY A 83 2.15 -6.64 14.13
CA GLY A 83 1.62 -5.82 15.22
C GLY A 83 1.90 -6.29 16.66
N SER A 84 1.95 -7.59 16.94
CA SER A 84 2.32 -8.14 18.26
C SER A 84 3.79 -7.93 18.65
N LEU A 85 4.65 -7.63 17.69
CA LEU A 85 6.06 -7.30 17.86
C LEU A 85 6.27 -5.80 18.12
N SER A 86 5.32 -4.94 17.74
CA SER A 86 5.46 -3.49 17.84
C SER A 86 5.44 -3.01 19.30
N ALA A 87 6.43 -2.19 19.66
CA ALA A 87 6.50 -1.54 20.97
C ALA A 87 5.58 -0.32 21.09
N ASP A 88 5.17 0.27 19.96
CA ASP A 88 4.34 1.47 19.87
C ASP A 88 2.84 1.16 19.63
N GLY A 89 2.45 -0.10 19.83
CA GLY A 89 1.10 -0.61 19.63
C GLY A 89 0.87 -1.24 18.24
N PRO A 90 -0.18 -2.07 18.07
CA PRO A 90 -0.33 -2.94 16.90
C PRO A 90 -0.27 -2.20 15.56
N PHE A 91 -0.78 -0.97 15.52
CA PHE A 91 -0.86 -0.15 14.30
C PHE A 91 0.45 0.61 13.97
N ALA A 92 1.51 0.43 14.75
CA ALA A 92 2.86 0.88 14.41
C ALA A 92 3.75 -0.25 13.87
N GLY A 93 3.21 -1.49 13.80
CA GLY A 93 3.90 -2.70 13.34
C GLY A 93 3.66 -3.07 11.88
N GLY A 94 3.17 -2.15 11.05
CA GLY A 94 3.03 -2.36 9.60
C GLY A 94 4.39 -2.57 8.93
N TYR A 95 4.41 -3.19 7.74
CA TYR A 95 5.62 -3.36 6.93
C TYR A 95 6.73 -4.20 7.61
N CYS A 96 6.36 -5.06 8.54
CA CYS A 96 7.30 -5.95 9.23
C CYS A 96 7.69 -7.17 8.37
N PHE A 97 6.77 -7.62 7.52
CA PHE A 97 6.96 -8.76 6.62
C PHE A 97 6.99 -8.33 5.15
N LEU A 98 7.64 -9.15 4.32
CA LEU A 98 7.68 -8.94 2.88
C LEU A 98 7.43 -10.22 2.05
N ARG A 99 7.28 -11.37 2.73
CA ARG A 99 7.01 -12.69 2.15
C ARG A 99 5.99 -13.41 3.00
N GLU A 100 5.00 -14.02 2.35
CA GLU A 100 4.10 -14.98 2.97
C GLU A 100 4.93 -16.18 3.46
N GLY A 101 4.81 -16.53 4.75
CA GLY A 101 5.44 -17.74 5.32
C GLY A 101 6.96 -17.85 5.09
N ASN A 102 7.67 -16.74 4.90
CA ASN A 102 9.09 -16.69 4.55
C ASN A 102 9.48 -17.50 3.29
N GLN A 103 8.54 -17.70 2.35
CA GLN A 103 8.79 -18.47 1.12
C GLN A 103 9.75 -17.72 0.19
N VAL A 104 10.80 -18.39 -0.29
CA VAL A 104 11.85 -17.83 -1.18
C VAL A 104 11.86 -18.57 -2.51
N GLY A 105 12.12 -17.85 -3.61
CA GLY A 105 12.43 -18.46 -4.91
C GLY A 105 11.22 -18.63 -5.83
N SER A 106 11.26 -19.63 -6.70
CA SER A 106 10.26 -19.83 -7.76
C SER A 106 8.89 -20.20 -7.17
N GLY A 107 7.90 -19.35 -7.37
CA GLY A 107 6.53 -19.53 -6.92
C GLY A 107 5.80 -18.18 -6.76
N PHE A 108 4.48 -18.19 -6.86
CA PHE A 108 3.66 -16.98 -6.87
C PHE A 108 2.94 -16.75 -5.53
N TYR A 109 3.70 -16.89 -4.43
CA TYR A 109 3.27 -16.63 -3.05
C TYR A 109 3.17 -15.12 -2.76
N GLY A 110 2.54 -14.75 -1.66
CA GLY A 110 2.43 -13.35 -1.24
C GLY A 110 3.79 -12.68 -1.07
N ARG A 111 4.02 -11.56 -1.76
CA ARG A 111 5.21 -10.71 -1.60
C ARG A 111 4.89 -9.23 -1.59
N GLY A 112 5.73 -8.47 -0.89
CA GLY A 112 5.67 -7.01 -0.83
C GLY A 112 4.46 -6.45 -0.09
N PRO A 113 4.21 -5.14 -0.21
CA PRO A 113 3.22 -4.42 0.61
C PRO A 113 1.79 -4.90 0.42
N ILE A 114 1.41 -5.34 -0.78
CA ILE A 114 0.05 -5.82 -1.07
C ILE A 114 -0.08 -7.35 -1.02
N GLN A 115 0.99 -8.06 -0.59
CA GLN A 115 1.09 -9.51 -0.66
C GLN A 115 0.66 -10.07 -2.03
N LEU A 116 1.28 -9.54 -3.11
CA LEU A 116 0.97 -9.92 -4.48
C LEU A 116 1.05 -11.45 -4.63
N THR A 117 -0.04 -12.08 -5.06
CA THR A 117 -0.19 -13.55 -5.06
C THR A 117 -0.82 -14.03 -6.37
N GLY A 118 -0.38 -15.18 -6.86
CA GLY A 118 -0.91 -15.84 -8.05
C GLY A 118 -0.25 -15.38 -9.35
N GLN A 119 0.04 -16.34 -10.24
CA GLN A 119 0.81 -16.11 -11.47
C GLN A 119 0.25 -14.99 -12.35
N SER A 120 -1.07 -14.93 -12.52
CA SER A 120 -1.74 -13.90 -13.33
C SER A 120 -1.44 -12.49 -12.82
N ASN A 121 -1.46 -12.29 -11.49
CA ASN A 121 -1.16 -10.99 -10.89
C ASN A 121 0.32 -10.62 -11.07
N TYR A 122 1.24 -11.57 -10.92
CA TYR A 122 2.66 -11.34 -11.19
C TYR A 122 2.91 -10.97 -12.66
N ASP A 123 2.25 -11.64 -13.60
CA ASP A 123 2.36 -11.33 -15.03
C ASP A 123 1.83 -9.93 -15.35
N LEU A 124 0.59 -9.62 -14.95
CA LEU A 124 -0.03 -8.32 -15.21
C LEU A 124 0.72 -7.16 -14.53
N ALA A 125 1.16 -7.35 -13.28
CA ALA A 125 1.97 -6.36 -12.58
C ALA A 125 3.31 -6.17 -13.30
N GLY A 126 3.99 -7.26 -13.65
CA GLY A 126 5.28 -7.25 -14.33
C GLY A 126 5.22 -6.51 -15.66
N GLN A 127 4.21 -6.80 -16.49
CA GLN A 127 3.96 -6.08 -17.74
C GLN A 127 3.76 -4.58 -17.50
N ALA A 128 2.97 -4.20 -16.49
CA ALA A 128 2.69 -2.80 -16.20
C ALA A 128 3.91 -2.02 -15.71
N ILE A 129 4.82 -2.66 -14.98
CA ILE A 129 6.01 -2.00 -14.39
C ILE A 129 7.30 -2.26 -15.19
N GLY A 130 7.21 -2.98 -16.30
CA GLY A 130 8.35 -3.32 -17.16
C GLY A 130 9.33 -4.30 -16.52
N GLN A 131 8.85 -5.27 -15.74
CA GLN A 131 9.66 -6.28 -15.07
C GLN A 131 9.17 -7.69 -15.38
N ASP A 132 10.08 -8.63 -15.63
CA ASP A 132 9.73 -10.04 -15.83
C ASP A 132 9.55 -10.75 -14.48
N LEU A 133 8.38 -10.54 -13.87
CA LEU A 133 8.03 -11.11 -12.57
C LEU A 133 7.55 -12.56 -12.66
N VAL A 134 7.24 -13.07 -13.86
CA VAL A 134 6.88 -14.48 -14.04
C VAL A 134 8.12 -15.36 -13.87
N ASN A 135 9.24 -14.96 -14.49
CA ASN A 135 10.50 -15.69 -14.35
C ASN A 135 11.31 -15.24 -13.14
N ASN A 136 11.07 -14.03 -12.61
CA ASN A 136 11.80 -13.48 -11.46
C ASN A 136 10.85 -12.97 -10.35
N PRO A 137 9.95 -13.81 -9.79
CA PRO A 137 8.96 -13.37 -8.81
C PRO A 137 9.57 -12.83 -7.51
N ASP A 138 10.77 -13.27 -7.15
CA ASP A 138 11.46 -12.81 -5.95
C ASP A 138 11.95 -11.35 -6.04
N LEU A 139 11.92 -10.72 -7.23
CA LEU A 139 12.16 -9.27 -7.37
C LEU A 139 11.22 -8.45 -6.49
N VAL A 140 9.96 -8.88 -6.32
CA VAL A 140 8.99 -8.22 -5.43
C VAL A 140 9.44 -8.23 -3.96
N ALA A 141 10.36 -9.12 -3.60
CA ALA A 141 10.87 -9.32 -2.25
C ALA A 141 12.39 -9.07 -2.12
N THR A 142 13.02 -8.50 -3.15
CA THR A 142 14.47 -8.22 -3.18
C THR A 142 14.79 -6.84 -3.76
N ASP A 143 13.88 -6.23 -4.53
CA ASP A 143 13.95 -4.84 -4.95
C ASP A 143 12.78 -4.07 -4.33
N SER A 144 13.10 -3.14 -3.44
CA SER A 144 12.11 -2.35 -2.70
C SER A 144 11.24 -1.47 -3.62
N THR A 145 11.83 -0.91 -4.68
CA THR A 145 11.09 -0.08 -5.64
C THR A 145 10.14 -0.93 -6.43
N VAL A 146 10.56 -2.11 -6.92
CA VAL A 146 9.67 -3.08 -7.57
C VAL A 146 8.55 -3.50 -6.62
N SER A 147 8.86 -3.75 -5.35
CA SER A 147 7.89 -4.11 -4.32
C SER A 147 6.79 -3.06 -4.14
N PHE A 148 7.16 -1.78 -4.02
CA PHE A 148 6.18 -0.70 -3.96
C PHE A 148 5.43 -0.53 -5.29
N LYS A 149 6.10 -0.69 -6.44
CA LYS A 149 5.44 -0.58 -7.75
C LYS A 149 4.34 -1.62 -7.94
N THR A 150 4.51 -2.86 -7.50
CA THR A 150 3.45 -3.86 -7.59
C THR A 150 2.26 -3.52 -6.70
N ALA A 151 2.50 -2.98 -5.50
CA ALA A 151 1.43 -2.53 -4.61
C ALA A 151 0.64 -1.34 -5.19
N ILE A 152 1.34 -0.33 -5.72
CA ILE A 152 0.70 0.85 -6.31
C ILE A 152 -0.01 0.48 -7.63
N TRP A 153 0.57 -0.40 -8.44
CA TRP A 153 -0.11 -0.96 -9.61
C TRP A 153 -1.44 -1.62 -9.23
N PHE A 154 -1.42 -2.44 -8.17
CA PHE A 154 -2.63 -3.12 -7.69
C PHE A 154 -3.67 -2.12 -7.21
N TRP A 155 -3.24 -1.07 -6.50
CA TRP A 155 -4.09 0.03 -6.05
C TRP A 155 -4.74 0.80 -7.22
N MET A 156 -3.96 1.09 -8.27
CA MET A 156 -4.38 1.96 -9.37
C MET A 156 -5.11 1.23 -10.52
N THR A 157 -5.00 -0.09 -10.62
CA THR A 157 -5.54 -0.85 -11.76
C THR A 157 -6.91 -1.41 -11.47
N ALA A 158 -7.86 -1.33 -12.42
CA ALA A 158 -9.20 -1.85 -12.25
C ALA A 158 -9.40 -3.35 -12.65
N GLN A 159 -9.25 -4.31 -11.74
CA GLN A 159 -9.77 -5.69 -11.75
C GLN A 159 -11.33 -5.79 -11.66
N GLY A 160 -12.00 -6.56 -12.51
CA GLY A 160 -13.48 -6.63 -12.51
C GLY A 160 -14.16 -6.93 -11.15
N HIS A 161 -15.40 -6.43 -10.99
CA HIS A 161 -16.44 -6.77 -9.99
C HIS A 161 -16.22 -6.59 -8.46
N HIS A 162 -15.28 -5.76 -8.00
CA HIS A 162 -15.15 -5.50 -6.56
C HIS A 162 -14.93 -4.01 -6.29
N ALA A 163 -15.98 -3.30 -5.86
CA ALA A 163 -15.92 -1.86 -5.64
C ALA A 163 -16.80 -1.38 -4.47
N THR A 164 -16.36 -1.46 -3.21
CA THR A 164 -16.89 -0.55 -2.15
C THR A 164 -15.85 -0.12 -1.10
N THR A 165 -15.68 1.21 -1.05
CA THR A 165 -15.39 2.19 0.03
C THR A 165 -14.51 1.87 1.26
N LEU A 166 -13.45 2.68 1.41
CA LEU A 166 -13.18 3.56 2.56
C LEU A 166 -13.26 4.98 1.98
N SER A 167 -14.09 5.90 2.47
CA SER A 167 -14.56 7.07 1.69
C SER A 167 -13.49 7.79 0.83
N GLN A 168 -13.63 7.65 -0.50
CA GLN A 168 -12.89 8.29 -1.59
C GLN A 168 -11.39 7.97 -1.73
N GLY A 169 -11.10 6.80 -2.30
CA GLY A 169 -9.87 6.49 -3.02
C GLY A 169 -10.15 5.30 -3.94
N ASN A 170 -9.64 5.30 -5.18
CA ASN A 170 -9.93 4.29 -6.20
C ASN A 170 -9.32 2.89 -5.92
N GLY A 171 -8.97 2.60 -4.67
CA GLY A 171 -8.42 1.32 -4.23
C GLY A 171 -9.48 0.25 -3.97
N ARG A 172 -9.23 -0.97 -4.46
CA ARG A 172 -10.06 -2.14 -4.16
C ARG A 172 -9.90 -2.60 -2.73
N HIS A 173 -11.04 -2.86 -2.12
CA HIS A 173 -11.17 -3.44 -0.79
C HIS A 173 -11.42 -4.95 -0.92
N GLN A 174 -10.74 -5.75 -0.11
CA GLN A 174 -11.05 -7.17 -0.01
C GLN A 174 -12.43 -7.32 0.64
N GLN A 175 -13.32 -8.03 -0.04
CA GLN A 175 -14.66 -8.37 0.44
C GLN A 175 -14.51 -9.37 1.58
N ILE A 176 -14.94 -9.03 2.80
CA ILE A 176 -15.05 -10.00 3.88
C ILE A 176 -16.48 -9.99 4.41
N ASP A 177 -17.03 -11.20 4.50
CA ASP A 177 -18.35 -11.64 4.95
C ASP A 177 -19.07 -10.69 5.93
N ASN A 178 -20.39 -10.59 5.76
CA ASN A 178 -21.34 -9.84 6.58
C ASN A 178 -21.48 -10.46 7.99
N GLN A 179 -20.40 -10.39 8.78
CA GLN A 179 -20.40 -10.78 10.18
C GLN A 179 -20.02 -9.59 11.06
N ALA A 180 -20.73 -9.49 12.19
CA ALA A 180 -20.41 -8.57 13.27
C ALA A 180 -18.91 -8.64 13.61
N THR A 181 -18.26 -7.47 13.68
CA THR A 181 -16.84 -7.25 14.04
C THR A 181 -15.88 -8.29 13.46
N ASN A 182 -15.42 -8.06 12.23
CA ASN A 182 -14.29 -8.81 11.68
C ASN A 182 -12.96 -8.20 12.20
N PRO A 183 -12.14 -8.94 12.96
CA PRO A 183 -10.86 -8.43 13.48
C PRO A 183 -9.90 -7.94 12.40
N GLN A 184 -9.97 -8.50 11.18
CA GLN A 184 -9.13 -8.08 10.06
C GLN A 184 -9.56 -6.71 9.53
N VAL A 185 -10.88 -6.43 9.53
CA VAL A 185 -11.41 -5.11 9.15
C VAL A 185 -11.03 -4.08 10.20
N GLU A 186 -11.15 -4.42 11.50
CA GLU A 186 -10.74 -3.53 12.59
C GLU A 186 -9.24 -3.21 12.54
N ASP A 187 -8.40 -4.18 12.19
CA ASP A 187 -6.96 -3.96 12.07
C ASP A 187 -6.61 -2.98 10.94
N ARG A 188 -7.23 -3.15 9.75
CA ARG A 188 -7.09 -2.21 8.62
C ARG A 188 -7.57 -0.80 9.00
N ILE A 189 -8.71 -0.69 9.68
CA ILE A 189 -9.25 0.59 10.16
C ILE A 189 -8.31 1.22 11.18
N GLY A 190 -7.71 0.42 12.07
CA GLY A 190 -6.76 0.87 13.08
C GLY A 190 -5.53 1.52 12.46
N PHE A 191 -4.91 0.87 11.48
CA PHE A 191 -3.82 1.47 10.70
C PHE A 191 -4.24 2.74 9.98
N TYR A 192 -5.38 2.71 9.25
CA TYR A 192 -5.89 3.87 8.53
C TYR A 192 -6.11 5.09 9.45
N ARG A 193 -6.73 4.89 10.63
CA ARG A 193 -6.96 5.96 11.61
C ARG A 193 -5.66 6.52 12.17
N ARG A 194 -4.68 5.66 12.47
CA ARG A 194 -3.36 6.11 12.92
C ARG A 194 -2.67 6.96 11.85
N TYR A 195 -2.70 6.53 10.59
CA TYR A 195 -2.08 7.27 9.48
C TYR A 195 -2.80 8.57 9.16
N CYS A 196 -4.14 8.59 9.21
CA CYS A 196 -4.91 9.83 9.16
C CYS A 196 -4.47 10.82 10.24
N THR A 197 -4.24 10.34 11.47
CA THR A 197 -3.76 11.18 12.58
C THR A 197 -2.37 11.75 12.30
N ILE A 198 -1.44 10.93 11.80
CA ILE A 198 -0.06 11.36 11.48
C ILE A 198 -0.05 12.38 10.32
N LEU A 199 -0.90 12.18 9.32
CA LEU A 199 -1.06 13.12 8.20
C LEU A 199 -1.95 14.32 8.53
N ASN A 200 -2.45 14.41 9.76
CA ASN A 200 -3.32 15.49 10.23
C ASN A 200 -4.60 15.65 9.37
N VAL A 201 -5.19 14.53 8.95
CA VAL A 201 -6.43 14.50 8.17
C VAL A 201 -7.51 13.71 8.94
N ALA A 202 -8.75 14.20 8.90
CA ALA A 202 -9.86 13.48 9.52
C ALA A 202 -10.21 12.23 8.70
N PRO A 203 -10.33 11.02 9.30
CA PRO A 203 -10.53 9.77 8.56
C PRO A 203 -11.86 9.72 7.80
N GLY A 204 -12.86 10.50 8.22
CA GLY A 204 -14.21 10.48 7.68
C GLY A 204 -15.09 9.39 8.30
N ASP A 205 -16.32 9.30 7.80
CA ASP A 205 -17.33 8.31 8.21
C ASP A 205 -17.32 7.07 7.28
N ASN A 206 -18.05 6.02 7.65
CA ASN A 206 -18.17 4.75 6.88
C ASN A 206 -16.81 4.05 6.67
N LEU A 207 -16.09 3.85 7.76
CA LEU A 207 -14.79 3.18 7.75
C LEU A 207 -14.89 1.65 7.75
N ASP A 208 -16.06 1.11 8.04
CA ASP A 208 -16.33 -0.32 8.03
C ASP A 208 -17.25 -0.72 6.86
N CYS A 209 -17.27 -2.02 6.60
CA CYS A 209 -18.17 -2.63 5.63
C CYS A 209 -19.31 -3.43 6.29
N TYR A 210 -19.54 -3.27 7.60
CA TYR A 210 -20.44 -4.15 8.37
C TYR A 210 -21.90 -4.08 7.95
N THR A 211 -22.30 -2.99 7.29
CA THR A 211 -23.66 -2.79 6.79
C THR A 211 -23.74 -2.77 5.25
N GLN A 212 -22.68 -3.17 4.54
CA GLN A 212 -22.61 -3.11 3.08
C GLN A 212 -23.02 -4.46 2.44
N ARG A 213 -23.86 -4.43 1.40
CA ARG A 213 -24.25 -5.67 0.69
C ARG A 213 -23.09 -6.20 -0.17
N ASN A 214 -23.00 -7.52 -0.26
CA ASN A 214 -22.05 -8.20 -1.12
C ASN A 214 -22.33 -7.91 -2.61
N PHE A 215 -21.28 -7.65 -3.41
CA PHE A 215 -21.42 -7.45 -4.87
C PHE A 215 -21.96 -8.66 -5.62
N ALA A 216 -21.83 -9.85 -5.03
CA ALA A 216 -22.32 -11.10 -5.61
C ALA A 216 -23.87 -11.22 -5.57
N GLU A 217 -24.56 -10.27 -4.94
CA GLU A 217 -26.02 -10.31 -4.75
C GLU A 217 -26.76 -9.12 -5.42
N ALA A 218 -26.10 -8.40 -6.34
CA ALA A 218 -26.68 -7.27 -7.09
C ALA A 218 -26.87 -7.59 -8.58
#